data_AF-A0A1M4M6A8-F1
#
_entry.id   AF-A0A1M4M6A8-F1
#
_cell.length_a   1.000
_cell.length_b   1.000
_cell.length_c   1.000
_cell.angle_alpha   90.00
_cell.angle_beta   90.00
_cell.angle_gamma   90.00
#
_symmetry.space_group_name_H-M   'P 1'
#
loop_
_entity.id
_entity.type
_entity.pdbx_description
1 polymer ?
#
loop_
_entity_poly.entity_id
_entity_poly.type
_entity_poly.pdbx_seq_one_letter_code
_entity_poly.pdbx_strand_id
1 'polypeptide(L)' 'MQNNVNFEEVKQRFRDADLDGKIQIYTTTQGLSVEQFKELLRMFPIQHLDKLEKAMS' A
#
# COMPACT_ATOMS: atom_id res chain seq x y z
N MET A 1 5.71 -22.22 7.61
CA MET A 1 5.88 -21.57 6.29
C MET A 1 5.79 -20.07 6.53
N GLN A 2 6.91 -19.34 6.50
CA GLN A 2 6.88 -17.88 6.62
C GLN A 2 6.26 -17.33 5.34
N ASN A 3 5.05 -16.80 5.43
CA ASN A 3 4.50 -15.90 4.41
C ASN A 3 5.32 -14.60 4.46
N ASN A 4 6.56 -14.63 3.95
CA ASN A 4 7.32 -13.42 3.68
C ASN A 4 6.66 -12.74 2.49
N VAL A 5 5.75 -11.81 2.78
CA VAL A 5 5.23 -10.89 1.77
C VAL A 5 6.43 -10.17 1.16
N ASN A 6 6.65 -10.37 -0.14
CA ASN A 6 7.75 -9.75 -0.83
C ASN A 6 7.42 -8.28 -1.08
N PHE A 7 7.98 -7.41 -0.24
CA PHE A 7 7.75 -5.98 -0.32
C PHE A 7 8.05 -5.39 -1.70
N GLU A 8 9.09 -5.88 -2.39
CA GLU A 8 9.44 -5.37 -3.72
C GLU A 8 8.35 -5.65 -4.75
N GLU A 9 7.70 -6.82 -4.67
CA GLU A 9 6.56 -7.16 -5.53
C GLU A 9 5.34 -6.29 -5.19
N VAL A 10 5.04 -6.11 -3.91
CA VAL A 10 3.94 -5.23 -3.47
C VAL A 10 4.21 -3.80 -3.93
N LYS A 11 5.44 -3.31 -3.81
CA LYS A 11 5.86 -1.97 -4.20
C LYS A 11 5.75 -1.75 -5.71
N GLN A 12 6.13 -2.73 -6.52
CA GLN A 12 5.92 -2.71 -7.96
C GLN A 12 4.42 -2.65 -8.29
N ARG A 13 3.62 -3.57 -7.75
CA ARG A 13 2.17 -3.59 -7.98
C ARG A 13 1.50 -2.29 -7.51
N PHE A 14 1.94 -1.76 -6.39
CA PHE A 14 1.46 -0.48 -5.88
C PHE A 14 1.84 0.66 -6.81
N ARG A 15 3.06 0.68 -7.36
CA ARG A 15 3.49 1.72 -8.32
C ARG A 15 2.62 1.71 -9.58
N ASP A 16 2.41 0.52 -10.14
CA ASP A 16 1.71 0.33 -11.41
C ASP A 16 0.19 0.41 -11.29
N ALA A 17 -0.36 0.28 -10.08
CA ALA A 17 -1.78 0.41 -9.82
C ALA A 17 -2.29 1.86 -9.88
N ASP A 18 -3.53 2.03 -10.32
CA ASP A 18 -4.31 3.25 -10.19
C ASP A 18 -4.68 3.56 -8.74
N LEU A 19 -5.30 4.72 -8.49
CA LEU A 19 -5.63 5.20 -7.14
C LEU A 19 -6.39 4.16 -6.30
N ASP A 20 -7.46 3.57 -6.84
CA ASP A 20 -8.24 2.53 -6.18
C ASP A 20 -7.43 1.26 -5.95
N GLY A 21 -6.62 0.85 -6.95
CA GLY A 21 -5.74 -0.31 -6.82
C GLY A 21 -4.67 -0.11 -5.74
N LYS A 22 -4.11 1.10 -5.62
CA LYS A 22 -3.18 1.47 -4.54
C LYS A 22 -3.86 1.36 -3.17
N ILE A 23 -5.08 1.89 -3.03
CA ILE A 23 -5.87 1.79 -1.79
C ILE A 23 -6.08 0.31 -1.44
N GLN A 24 -6.54 -0.50 -2.40
CA GLN A 24 -6.77 -1.92 -2.19
C GLN A 24 -5.49 -2.64 -1.78
N ILE A 25 -4.36 -2.42 -2.47
CA ILE A 25 -3.08 -3.04 -2.11
C ILE A 25 -2.68 -2.62 -0.70
N TYR A 26 -2.82 -1.35 -0.34
CA TYR A 26 -2.47 -0.85 0.98
C TYR A 26 -3.33 -1.43 2.11
N THR A 27 -4.64 -1.59 1.90
CA THR A 27 -5.57 -2.10 2.93
C THR A 27 -5.58 -3.63 3.01
N THR A 28 -5.32 -4.33 1.90
CA THR A 28 -5.32 -5.80 1.84
C THR A 28 -3.97 -6.42 2.15
N THR A 29 -2.85 -5.70 1.92
CA THR A 29 -1.52 -6.24 2.20
C THR A 29 -1.31 -6.31 3.71
N GLN A 30 -1.01 -7.49 4.22
CA GLN A 30 -0.65 -7.74 5.61
C GLN A 30 0.78 -8.27 5.69
N GLY A 31 1.43 -8.14 6.84
CA GLY A 31 2.79 -8.67 7.04
C GLY A 31 3.93 -7.81 6.49
N LEU A 32 3.63 -6.56 6.08
CA LEU A 32 4.66 -5.54 5.87
C LEU A 32 5.02 -4.84 7.18
N SER A 33 6.27 -4.37 7.28
CA SER A 33 6.70 -3.53 8.40
C SER A 33 6.14 -2.12 8.28
N VAL A 34 6.14 -1.38 9.40
CA VAL A 34 5.73 0.03 9.42
C VAL A 34 6.54 0.88 8.44
N GLU A 35 7.84 0.60 8.29
CA GLU A 35 8.72 1.31 7.34
C GLU A 35 8.34 1.04 5.89
N GLN A 36 7.98 -0.20 5.56
CA GLN A 36 7.50 -0.60 4.24
C GLN A 36 6.17 0.08 3.89
N PHE A 37 5.22 0.14 4.84
CA PHE A 37 3.99 0.90 4.64
C PHE A 37 4.24 2.40 4.44
N LYS A 38 5.18 2.99 5.19
CA LYS A 38 5.57 4.40 5.01
C LYS A 38 6.13 4.68 3.62
N GLU A 39 6.90 3.75 3.06
CA GLU A 39 7.39 3.85 1.67
C GLU A 39 6.25 3.86 0.66
N LEU A 40 5.26 2.98 0.81
CA LEU A 40 4.07 2.96 -0.06
C LEU A 40 3.29 4.27 0.05
N LEU A 41 3.08 4.77 1.27
CA LEU A 41 2.41 6.05 1.52
C LEU A 41 3.11 7.24 0.85
N ARG A 42 4.45 7.28 0.84
CA ARG A 42 5.21 8.35 0.17
C ARG A 42 5.00 8.35 -1.35
N MET A 43 4.68 7.20 -1.94
CA MET A 43 4.37 7.06 -3.36
C MET A 43 2.89 7.34 -3.66
N PHE A 44 2.05 7.49 -2.64
CA PHE A 44 0.64 7.78 -2.79
C PHE A 44 0.41 9.29 -2.98
N PRO A 45 -0.46 9.70 -3.90
CA PRO A 45 -0.75 11.12 -4.11
C PRO A 45 -1.43 11.71 -2.87
N ILE A 46 -0.74 12.66 -2.21
CA ILE A 46 -1.16 13.29 -0.94
C ILE A 46 -2.60 13.84 -1.00
N GLN A 47 -2.99 14.40 -2.15
CA GLN A 47 -4.34 14.95 -2.40
C GLN A 47 -5.48 13.91 -2.27
N HIS A 48 -5.16 12.62 -2.28
CA HIS A 48 -6.14 11.53 -2.15
C HIS A 48 -5.98 10.74 -0.86
N LEU A 49 -5.15 11.19 0.09
CA LEU A 49 -4.98 10.51 1.38
C LEU A 49 -6.31 10.34 2.13
N ASP A 50 -7.22 11.32 2.04
CA ASP A 50 -8.58 11.22 2.61
C ASP A 50 -9.33 9.97 2.12
N LYS A 51 -9.14 9.56 0.86
CA LYS A 51 -9.74 8.32 0.32
C LYS A 51 -9.13 7.07 0.93
N LEU A 52 -7.82 7.10 1.18
CA LEU A 52 -7.11 6.00 1.84
C LEU A 52 -7.57 5.85 3.28
N GLU A 53 -7.68 6.95 4.02
CA GLU A 53 -8.17 6.98 5.40
C GLU A 53 -9.62 6.49 5.51
N LYS A 54 -10.48 6.90 4.59
CA LYS A 54 -11.87 6.40 4.51
C LYS A 54 -11.97 4.90 4.25
N ALA A 55 -11.06 4.35 3.45
CA ALA A 55 -11.03 2.91 3.18
C ALA A 55 -10.48 2.09 4.37
N MET A 56 -9.84 2.74 5.34
CA MET A 56 -9.36 2.13 6.58
C MET A 56 -10.29 2.33 7.79
N SER A 57 -11.28 3.22 7.69
CA SER A 57 -12.26 3.49 8.74
C SER A 57 -13.37 2.46 8.84
#